data_AF-A0A6G1S2J2-F1
#
_entry.id   AF-A0A6G1S2J2-F1
#
_cell.length_a   1.000
_cell.length_b   1.000
_cell.length_c   1.000
_cell.angle_alpha   90.00
_cell.angle_beta   90.00
_cell.angle_gamma   90.00
#
_symmetry.space_group_name_H-M   'P 1'
#
loop_
_entity.id
_entity.type
_entity.pdbx_description
1 polymer ?
#
loop_
_entity_poly.entity_id
_entity_poly.type
_entity_poly.pdbx_seq_one_letter_code
_entity_poly.pdbx_strand_id
1 'polypeptide(L)'
;GFAYRRVFHKFLQRYAILTPETWPCWRGDERQGVQHLLHSVNMDPDQYQMGRSKVFVKNPESLFLLEEMRERKFDGFARVIQKAWRRHIAVRKYEQMREEASNILYNFKERRRNSINRNFVGDYLGMEERPELRQFLAKRERVDFADSITKYDRRFKPIKRDFILTPKYFYVIGRG
;
A
#
# COMPACT_ATOMS: atom_id res chain seq x y z
N GLY A 1 36.23 -15.83 38.36
CA GLY A 1 36.63 -16.41 37.05
C GLY A 1 35.89 -15.70 35.93
N PHE A 2 35.97 -16.18 34.68
CA PHE A 2 35.15 -15.67 33.57
C PHE A 2 34.28 -16.78 33.01
N ALA A 3 32.97 -16.55 32.97
CA ALA A 3 32.00 -17.49 32.41
C ALA A 3 32.10 -17.60 30.88
N TYR A 4 32.51 -16.53 30.20
CA TYR A 4 32.53 -16.48 28.74
C TYR A 4 33.75 -15.74 28.20
N ARG A 5 34.30 -16.24 27.08
CA ARG A 5 35.49 -15.69 26.41
C ARG A 5 35.35 -15.82 24.90
N ARG A 6 35.51 -14.73 24.14
CA ARG A 6 35.37 -14.76 22.68
C ARG A 6 36.26 -13.77 21.98
N VAL A 7 36.73 -14.12 20.78
CA VAL A 7 37.49 -13.20 19.90
C VAL A 7 36.58 -12.06 19.44
N PHE A 8 37.12 -10.84 19.35
CA PHE A 8 36.33 -9.64 19.07
C PHE A 8 35.49 -9.75 17.80
N HIS A 9 36.06 -10.13 16.64
CA HIS A 9 35.26 -10.31 15.41
C HIS A 9 34.08 -11.28 15.58
N LYS A 10 34.26 -12.41 16.29
CA LYS A 10 33.16 -13.37 16.52
C LYS A 10 32.10 -12.82 17.46
N PHE A 11 32.50 -12.00 18.43
CA PHE A 11 31.58 -11.32 19.33
C PHE A 11 30.76 -10.28 18.56
N LEU A 12 31.43 -9.42 17.79
CA LEU A 12 30.78 -8.44 16.94
C LEU A 12 29.82 -9.09 15.95
N GLN A 13 30.24 -10.12 15.22
CA GLN A 13 29.36 -10.79 14.26
C GLN A 13 28.09 -11.36 14.93
N ARG A 14 28.19 -11.85 16.17
CA ARG A 14 27.04 -12.40 16.89
C ARG A 14 26.09 -11.32 17.35
N TYR A 15 26.61 -10.23 17.92
CA TYR A 15 25.82 -9.22 18.63
C TYR A 15 25.61 -7.91 17.85
N ALA A 16 26.17 -7.77 16.64
CA ALA A 16 26.07 -6.55 15.82
C ALA A 16 24.64 -6.02 15.66
N ILE A 17 23.66 -6.92 15.67
CA ILE A 17 22.24 -6.59 15.52
C ILE A 17 21.68 -5.72 16.66
N LEU A 18 22.39 -5.63 17.79
CA LEU A 18 21.93 -4.87 18.97
C LEU A 18 21.90 -3.36 18.71
N THR A 19 22.78 -2.84 17.86
CA THR A 19 22.93 -1.41 17.58
C THR A 19 22.94 -1.10 16.09
N PRO A 20 22.38 0.05 15.64
CA PRO A 20 22.50 0.50 14.26
C PRO A 20 23.95 0.69 13.78
N GLU A 21 24.88 1.07 14.65
CA GLU A 21 26.25 1.45 14.27
C GLU A 21 27.13 0.22 13.98
N THR A 22 26.88 -0.90 14.67
CA THR A 22 27.60 -2.17 14.43
C THR A 22 26.90 -3.07 13.42
N TRP A 23 25.61 -2.85 13.16
CA TRP A 23 24.84 -3.56 12.14
C TRP A 23 24.98 -2.89 10.75
N PRO A 24 25.04 -3.65 9.64
CA PRO A 24 25.18 -5.11 9.53
C PRO A 24 26.64 -5.58 9.69
N CYS A 25 27.60 -4.66 9.65
CA CYS A 25 29.02 -4.96 9.75
C CYS A 25 29.76 -3.75 10.34
N TRP A 26 30.61 -4.01 11.34
CA TRP A 26 31.54 -3.03 11.89
C TRP A 26 32.78 -2.89 11.01
N ARG A 27 33.17 -1.66 10.67
CA ARG A 27 34.32 -1.37 9.78
C ARG A 27 35.56 -0.84 10.50
N GLY A 28 35.44 -0.49 11.78
CA GLY A 28 36.54 0.05 12.57
C GLY A 28 37.36 -1.03 13.27
N ASP A 29 38.17 -0.60 14.24
CA ASP A 29 38.89 -1.52 15.11
C ASP A 29 37.93 -2.40 15.92
N GLU A 30 38.18 -3.71 15.96
CA GLU A 30 37.27 -4.68 16.56
C GLU A 30 37.08 -4.44 18.06
N ARG A 31 38.14 -4.03 18.77
CA ARG A 31 38.08 -3.75 20.20
C ARG A 31 37.16 -2.58 20.48
N GLN A 32 37.27 -1.51 19.69
CA GLN A 32 36.37 -0.35 19.77
C GLN A 32 34.92 -0.73 19.47
N GLY A 33 34.69 -1.59 18.47
CA GLY A 33 33.33 -2.06 18.15
C GLY A 33 32.69 -2.83 19.30
N VAL A 34 33.45 -3.74 19.93
CA VAL A 34 32.96 -4.48 21.10
C VAL A 34 32.68 -3.54 22.26
N GLN A 35 33.54 -2.56 22.50
CA GLN A 35 33.35 -1.56 23.56
C GLN A 35 32.10 -0.71 23.31
N HIS A 36 31.89 -0.23 22.08
CA HIS A 36 30.68 0.49 21.69
C HIS A 36 29.42 -0.35 21.95
N LEU A 37 29.45 -1.63 21.54
CA LEU A 37 28.33 -2.54 21.75
C LEU A 37 28.01 -2.72 23.24
N LEU A 38 29.02 -2.99 24.07
CA LEU A 38 28.82 -3.20 25.51
C LEU A 38 28.31 -1.93 26.21
N HIS A 39 28.77 -0.75 25.79
CA HIS A 39 28.25 0.52 26.30
C HIS A 39 26.81 0.76 25.87
N SER A 40 26.46 0.49 24.61
CA SER A 40 25.10 0.73 24.08
C SER A 40 24.01 -0.09 24.78
N VAL A 41 24.40 -1.24 25.33
CA VAL A 41 23.51 -2.13 26.09
C VAL A 41 23.56 -1.88 27.60
N ASN A 42 24.29 -0.84 28.04
CA ASN A 42 24.52 -0.51 29.43
C ASN A 42 25.10 -1.69 30.25
N MET A 43 26.02 -2.46 29.67
CA MET A 43 26.74 -3.47 30.44
C MET A 43 27.77 -2.78 31.34
N ASP A 44 27.66 -3.03 32.64
CA ASP A 44 28.58 -2.50 33.64
C ASP A 44 30.03 -2.92 33.32
N PRO A 45 30.99 -1.97 33.28
CA PRO A 45 32.42 -2.24 33.09
C PRO A 45 32.98 -3.32 34.01
N ASP A 46 32.43 -3.47 35.22
CA ASP A 46 32.87 -4.52 36.16
C ASP A 46 32.41 -5.91 35.75
N GLN A 47 31.48 -6.06 34.80
CA GLN A 47 31.00 -7.36 34.33
C GLN A 47 31.84 -7.96 33.21
N TYR A 48 32.75 -7.19 32.61
CA TYR A 48 33.58 -7.67 31.51
C TYR A 48 35.03 -7.18 31.62
N GLN A 49 35.91 -7.78 30.83
CA GLN A 49 37.29 -7.32 30.65
C GLN A 49 37.68 -7.45 29.19
N MET A 50 38.41 -6.44 28.70
CA MET A 50 38.94 -6.40 27.34
C MET A 50 40.40 -6.88 27.33
N GLY A 51 40.65 -8.06 26.77
CA GLY A 51 42.01 -8.54 26.52
C GLY A 51 42.63 -7.93 25.26
N ARG A 52 43.71 -8.54 24.77
CA ARG A 52 44.39 -8.08 23.54
C ARG A 52 43.58 -8.35 22.27
N SER A 53 42.91 -9.50 22.19
CA SER A 53 42.11 -9.94 21.02
C SER A 53 40.75 -10.55 21.38
N LYS A 54 40.44 -10.64 22.67
CA LYS A 54 39.26 -11.33 23.19
C LYS A 54 38.55 -10.48 24.24
N VAL A 55 37.23 -10.58 24.27
CA VAL A 55 36.38 -10.10 25.36
C VAL A 55 36.11 -11.23 26.33
N PHE A 56 36.09 -10.90 27.62
CA PHE A 56 35.87 -11.83 28.72
C PHE A 56 34.69 -11.31 29.54
N VAL A 57 33.63 -12.10 29.69
CA VAL A 57 32.46 -11.75 30.51
C VAL A 57 32.54 -12.55 31.82
N LYS A 58 32.43 -11.86 32.95
CA LYS A 58 32.61 -12.44 34.29
C LYS A 58 31.46 -13.36 34.63
N ASN A 59 30.25 -12.82 34.62
CA ASN A 59 29.05 -13.47 35.14
C ASN A 59 28.16 -14.02 34.01
N PRO A 60 27.60 -15.23 34.15
CA PRO A 60 26.72 -15.81 33.14
C PRO A 60 25.44 -14.98 32.92
N GLU A 61 24.95 -14.30 33.95
CA GLU A 61 23.76 -13.42 33.88
C GLU A 61 23.96 -12.30 32.86
N SER A 62 25.16 -11.71 32.81
CA SER A 62 25.50 -10.66 31.83
C SER A 62 25.50 -11.20 30.40
N LEU A 63 25.91 -12.44 30.19
CA LEU A 63 25.84 -13.09 28.89
C LEU A 63 24.39 -13.41 28.50
N PHE A 64 23.57 -13.89 29.44
CA PHE A 64 22.16 -14.16 29.19
C PHE A 64 21.38 -12.89 28.81
N LEU A 65 21.67 -11.76 29.46
CA LEU A 65 21.09 -10.48 29.08
C LEU A 65 21.43 -10.10 27.62
N LEU A 66 22.67 -10.32 27.18
CA LEU A 66 23.08 -10.08 25.79
C LEU A 66 22.32 -10.96 24.79
N GLU A 67 22.14 -12.25 25.12
CA GLU A 67 21.36 -13.17 24.28
C GLU A 67 19.88 -12.77 24.23
N GLU A 68 19.29 -12.42 25.37
CA GLU A 68 17.89 -12.04 25.45
C GLU A 68 17.60 -10.75 24.64
N MET A 69 18.43 -9.72 24.76
CA MET A 69 18.26 -8.50 23.95
C MET A 69 18.42 -8.80 22.45
N ARG A 70 19.34 -9.71 22.10
CA ARG A 70 19.55 -10.13 20.72
C ARG A 70 18.31 -10.85 20.18
N GLU A 71 17.72 -11.75 20.96
CA GLU A 71 16.48 -12.46 20.62
C GLU A 71 15.31 -11.49 20.42
N ARG A 72 15.16 -10.50 21.32
CA ARG A 72 14.14 -9.44 21.16
C ARG A 72 14.28 -8.64 19.85
N LYS A 73 15.51 -8.41 19.36
CA LYS A 73 15.72 -7.78 18.05
C LYS A 73 15.19 -8.67 16.92
N PHE A 74 15.49 -9.97 16.94
CA PHE A 74 14.96 -10.92 15.96
C PHE A 74 13.44 -11.00 15.99
N ASP A 75 12.83 -11.04 17.17
CA ASP A 75 11.38 -11.01 17.31
C ASP A 75 10.76 -9.75 16.69
N GLY A 76 11.41 -8.60 16.87
CA GLY A 76 11.04 -7.35 16.21
C GLY A 76 11.00 -7.49 14.68
N PHE A 77 12.08 -8.01 14.08
CA PHE A 77 12.15 -8.23 12.63
C PHE A 77 11.14 -9.28 12.16
N ALA A 78 10.98 -10.38 12.88
CA ALA A 78 10.01 -11.42 12.59
C ALA A 78 8.58 -10.85 12.59
N ARG A 79 8.23 -9.99 13.55
CA ARG A 79 6.93 -9.32 13.61
C ARG A 79 6.67 -8.42 12.39
N VAL A 80 7.70 -7.71 11.90
CA VAL A 80 7.57 -6.90 10.67
C VAL A 80 7.24 -7.77 9.46
N ILE A 81 7.98 -8.86 9.28
CA ILE A 81 7.77 -9.82 8.18
C ILE A 81 6.38 -10.45 8.30
N GLN A 82 6.01 -10.95 9.48
CA GLN A 82 4.71 -11.54 9.74
C GLN A 82 3.56 -10.56 9.49
N LYS A 83 3.71 -9.29 9.90
CA LYS A 83 2.69 -8.26 9.66
C LYS A 83 2.50 -8.00 8.16
N ALA A 84 3.59 -7.89 7.40
CA ALA A 84 3.53 -7.73 5.95
C ALA A 84 2.84 -8.92 5.27
N TRP A 85 3.19 -10.15 5.68
CA TRP A 85 2.58 -11.37 5.18
C TRP A 85 1.08 -11.47 5.48
N ARG A 86 0.68 -11.24 6.73
CA ARG A 86 -0.75 -11.24 7.12
C ARG A 86 -1.54 -10.18 6.34
N ARG A 87 -0.96 -9.00 6.12
CA ARG A 87 -1.58 -7.95 5.29
C ARG A 87 -1.76 -8.44 3.84
N HIS A 88 -0.74 -9.04 3.24
CA HIS A 88 -0.83 -9.56 1.88
C HIS A 88 -1.94 -10.60 1.73
N ILE A 89 -2.03 -11.57 2.65
CA ILE A 89 -3.10 -12.57 2.65
C ILE A 89 -4.48 -11.92 2.83
N ALA A 90 -4.60 -10.96 3.74
CA ALA A 90 -5.87 -10.27 3.98
C ALA A 90 -6.36 -9.50 2.73
N VAL A 91 -5.46 -8.81 2.03
CA VAL A 91 -5.78 -8.10 0.77
C VAL A 91 -6.23 -9.10 -0.30
N ARG A 92 -5.48 -10.17 -0.50
CA ARG A 92 -5.84 -11.25 -1.44
C ARG A 92 -7.23 -11.82 -1.16
N LYS A 93 -7.53 -12.13 0.10
CA LYS A 93 -8.84 -12.65 0.52
C LYS A 93 -9.95 -11.62 0.29
N TYR A 94 -9.68 -10.35 0.58
CA TYR A 94 -10.64 -9.27 0.34
C TYR A 94 -10.97 -9.10 -1.14
N GLU A 95 -9.96 -9.14 -2.02
CA GLU A 95 -10.15 -9.08 -3.47
C GLU A 95 -10.99 -10.25 -3.98
N GLN A 96 -10.69 -11.47 -3.52
CA GLN A 96 -11.48 -12.66 -3.86
C GLN A 96 -12.95 -12.52 -3.40
N MET A 97 -13.19 -12.12 -2.14
CA MET A 97 -14.56 -11.90 -1.64
C MET A 97 -15.29 -10.80 -2.43
N ARG A 98 -14.57 -9.76 -2.86
CA ARG A 98 -15.13 -8.68 -3.68
C ARG A 98 -15.55 -9.18 -5.07
N GLU A 99 -14.75 -10.06 -5.68
CA GLU A 99 -15.07 -10.71 -6.94
C GLU A 99 -16.26 -11.69 -6.80
N GLU A 100 -16.25 -12.53 -5.77
CA GLU A 100 -17.37 -13.44 -5.46
C GLU A 100 -18.67 -12.67 -5.21
N ALA A 101 -18.64 -11.59 -4.41
CA ALA A 101 -19.80 -10.73 -4.20
C ALA A 101 -20.28 -10.05 -5.48
N SER A 102 -19.35 -9.66 -6.37
CA SER A 102 -19.69 -9.17 -7.71
C SER A 102 -20.39 -10.25 -8.53
N ASN A 103 -19.91 -11.49 -8.47
CA ASN A 103 -20.45 -12.66 -9.19
C ASN A 103 -21.83 -13.10 -8.67
N ILE A 104 -22.10 -13.00 -7.37
CA ILE A 104 -23.45 -13.29 -6.81
C ILE A 104 -24.49 -12.34 -7.42
N LEU A 105 -24.12 -11.09 -7.65
CA LEU A 105 -24.99 -10.06 -8.23
C LEU A 105 -24.87 -10.00 -9.76
N TYR A 106 -23.93 -10.74 -10.34
CA TYR A 106 -23.76 -10.90 -11.77
C TYR A 106 -24.97 -11.66 -12.29
N ASN A 107 -25.67 -11.07 -13.26
CA ASN A 107 -26.97 -11.51 -13.81
C ASN A 107 -28.20 -11.43 -12.88
N PHE A 108 -28.05 -11.26 -11.55
CA PHE A 108 -29.19 -11.09 -10.62
C PHE A 108 -29.52 -9.63 -10.26
N LYS A 109 -28.68 -8.67 -10.63
CA LYS A 109 -29.09 -7.27 -10.65
C LYS A 109 -30.02 -7.05 -11.85
N GLU A 110 -31.33 -7.19 -11.63
CA GLU A 110 -32.34 -6.52 -12.46
C GLU A 110 -32.15 -5.00 -12.34
N ARG A 111 -31.14 -4.46 -13.01
CA ARG A 111 -30.95 -3.03 -13.27
C ARG A 111 -30.43 -2.90 -14.68
N ARG A 112 -31.38 -2.65 -15.60
CA ARG A 112 -31.24 -2.26 -17.02
C ARG A 112 -29.89 -2.61 -17.65
N ARG A 113 -29.94 -3.63 -18.51
CA ARG A 113 -28.94 -4.21 -19.44
C ARG A 113 -27.82 -3.32 -20.03
N ASN A 114 -27.82 -1.99 -19.83
CA ASN A 114 -27.00 -1.02 -20.55
C ASN A 114 -26.04 -0.17 -19.69
N SER A 115 -25.71 -0.55 -18.43
CA SER A 115 -24.94 0.34 -17.53
C SER A 115 -23.53 -0.11 -17.12
N ILE A 116 -23.06 -1.32 -17.45
CA ILE A 116 -21.75 -1.81 -16.98
C ILE A 116 -20.93 -2.38 -18.15
N ASN A 117 -20.63 -1.50 -19.11
CA ASN A 117 -19.53 -1.51 -20.09
C ASN A 117 -19.85 -0.48 -21.18
N ARG A 118 -20.19 0.75 -20.79
CA ARG A 118 -20.19 1.84 -21.75
C ARG A 118 -18.81 2.46 -21.71
N ASN A 119 -17.95 2.05 -22.65
CA ASN A 119 -16.93 2.97 -23.18
C ASN A 119 -17.62 4.32 -23.38
N PHE A 120 -16.94 5.44 -23.11
CA PHE A 120 -17.50 6.74 -23.41
C PHE A 120 -17.66 6.85 -24.94
N VAL A 121 -18.85 6.50 -25.46
CA VAL A 121 -19.16 6.53 -26.90
C VAL A 121 -19.59 7.93 -27.33
N GLY A 122 -19.78 8.84 -26.37
CA GLY A 122 -20.33 10.18 -26.62
C GLY A 122 -21.84 10.13 -26.87
N ASP A 123 -22.31 9.29 -27.78
CA ASP A 123 -23.72 9.22 -28.17
C ASP A 123 -24.55 8.24 -27.32
N TYR A 124 -25.19 8.75 -26.26
CA TYR A 124 -26.10 7.99 -25.40
C TYR A 124 -27.58 8.12 -25.83
N LEU A 125 -27.91 8.97 -26.80
CA LEU A 125 -29.25 9.10 -27.39
C LEU A 125 -29.48 8.18 -28.59
N GLY A 126 -28.41 7.67 -29.22
CA GLY A 126 -28.50 6.84 -30.42
C GLY A 126 -28.87 7.69 -31.64
N MET A 127 -28.15 8.78 -31.87
CA MET A 127 -28.40 9.77 -32.91
C MET A 127 -28.32 9.18 -34.34
N GLU A 128 -27.61 8.07 -34.53
CA GLU A 128 -27.58 7.36 -35.82
C GLU A 128 -28.91 6.65 -36.12
N GLU A 129 -29.60 6.16 -35.10
CA GLU A 129 -30.86 5.39 -35.22
C GLU A 129 -32.11 6.30 -35.11
N ARG A 130 -31.93 7.60 -34.87
CA ARG A 130 -33.02 8.58 -34.62
C ARG A 130 -32.97 9.76 -35.59
N PRO A 131 -33.52 9.63 -36.81
CA PRO A 131 -33.51 10.71 -37.79
C PRO A 131 -34.24 11.97 -37.32
N GLU A 132 -35.22 11.85 -36.40
CA GLU A 132 -35.99 12.98 -35.87
C GLU A 132 -35.16 13.90 -34.97
N LEU A 133 -34.10 13.38 -34.33
CA LEU A 133 -33.17 14.22 -33.56
C LEU A 133 -32.08 14.82 -34.46
N ARG A 134 -31.70 14.08 -35.51
CA ARG A 134 -30.65 14.49 -36.45
C ARG A 134 -31.08 15.64 -37.35
N GLN A 135 -32.38 15.84 -37.59
CA GLN A 135 -32.91 16.97 -38.36
C GLN A 135 -32.55 18.34 -37.75
N PHE A 136 -32.30 18.40 -36.44
CA PHE A 136 -31.94 19.65 -35.74
C PHE A 136 -30.45 19.99 -35.84
N LEU A 137 -29.61 19.05 -36.29
CA LEU A 137 -28.18 19.24 -36.48
C LEU A 137 -27.87 19.71 -37.91
N ALA A 138 -26.74 20.38 -38.10
CA ALA A 138 -26.29 20.68 -39.46
C ALA A 138 -25.84 19.39 -40.17
N LYS A 139 -25.95 19.37 -41.51
CA LYS A 139 -25.62 18.18 -42.32
C LYS A 139 -24.19 17.69 -42.01
N ARG A 140 -24.08 16.41 -41.66
CA ARG A 140 -22.81 15.68 -41.39
C ARG A 140 -22.01 16.16 -40.17
N GLU A 141 -22.64 16.79 -39.18
CA GLU A 141 -21.96 17.08 -37.92
C GLU A 141 -21.69 15.81 -37.10
N ARG A 142 -20.48 15.71 -36.55
CA ARG A 142 -20.10 14.67 -35.59
C ARG A 142 -20.63 15.04 -34.21
N VAL A 143 -21.33 14.10 -33.59
CA VAL A 143 -21.80 14.22 -32.21
C VAL A 143 -20.68 13.71 -31.30
N ASP A 144 -20.14 14.61 -30.47
CA ASP A 144 -19.11 14.26 -29.48
C ASP A 144 -19.75 13.77 -28.18
N PHE A 145 -20.94 14.28 -27.84
CA PHE A 145 -21.73 13.79 -26.71
C PHE A 145 -23.23 14.03 -26.91
N ALA A 146 -24.08 13.08 -26.54
CA ALA A 146 -25.52 13.23 -26.56
C ALA A 146 -26.16 12.46 -25.41
N ASP A 147 -26.99 13.10 -24.58
CA ASP A 147 -27.69 12.44 -23.48
C ASP A 147 -29.00 13.15 -23.08
N SER A 148 -29.86 12.45 -22.34
CA SER A 148 -31.11 12.96 -21.79
C SER A 148 -30.87 13.64 -20.44
N ILE A 149 -30.88 14.97 -20.39
CA ILE A 149 -30.67 15.72 -19.16
C ILE A 149 -31.99 16.18 -18.52
N THR A 150 -31.94 16.47 -17.23
CA THR A 150 -33.01 17.19 -16.52
C THR A 150 -32.57 18.65 -16.35
N LYS A 151 -33.26 19.58 -17.02
CA LYS A 151 -33.05 21.03 -16.85
C LYS A 151 -34.16 21.60 -15.98
N TYR A 152 -33.81 22.46 -15.03
CA TYR A 152 -34.78 23.17 -14.21
C TYR A 152 -35.14 24.50 -14.86
N ASP A 153 -36.43 24.83 -14.91
CA ASP A 153 -36.89 26.14 -15.37
C ASP A 153 -36.76 27.22 -14.27
N ARG A 154 -37.15 28.46 -14.59
CA ARG A 154 -37.11 29.59 -13.62
C ARG A 154 -38.01 29.40 -12.40
N ARG A 155 -38.91 28.41 -12.42
CA ARG A 155 -39.80 28.02 -11.32
C ARG A 155 -39.34 26.72 -10.64
N PHE A 156 -38.08 26.30 -10.89
CA PHE A 156 -37.50 25.05 -10.39
C PHE A 156 -38.28 23.79 -10.77
N LYS A 157 -39.08 23.83 -11.85
CA LYS A 157 -39.74 22.62 -12.35
C LYS A 157 -38.74 21.79 -13.16
N PRO A 158 -38.57 20.48 -12.87
CA PRO A 158 -37.71 19.62 -13.67
C PRO A 158 -38.34 19.38 -15.04
N ILE A 159 -37.57 19.61 -16.10
CA ILE A 159 -37.99 19.36 -17.48
C ILE A 159 -36.93 18.54 -18.20
N LYS A 160 -37.36 17.44 -18.83
CA LYS A 160 -36.46 16.61 -19.65
C LYS A 160 -36.10 17.32 -20.96
N ARG A 161 -34.81 17.29 -21.29
CA ARG A 161 -34.24 17.86 -22.51
C ARG A 161 -33.21 16.91 -23.09
N ASP A 162 -33.11 16.92 -24.41
CA ASP A 162 -32.03 16.25 -25.11
C ASP A 162 -30.86 17.22 -25.24
N PHE A 163 -29.73 16.82 -24.67
CA PHE A 163 -28.46 17.54 -24.70
C PHE A 163 -27.62 16.94 -25.81
N ILE A 164 -27.16 17.75 -26.75
CA ILE A 164 -26.25 17.30 -27.82
C ILE A 164 -25.10 18.29 -27.93
N LEU A 165 -23.89 17.75 -27.88
CA LEU A 165 -22.64 18.47 -28.03
C LEU A 165 -21.95 18.05 -29.34
N THR A 166 -21.60 19.05 -30.12
CA THR A 166 -20.77 18.92 -31.33
C THR A 166 -19.54 19.82 -31.17
N PRO A 167 -18.51 19.70 -32.04
CA PRO A 167 -17.37 20.60 -32.00
C PRO A 167 -17.70 22.09 -32.18
N LYS A 168 -18.86 22.41 -32.76
CA LYS A 168 -19.25 23.79 -33.14
C LYS A 168 -20.36 24.36 -32.26
N TYR A 169 -21.32 23.53 -31.89
CA TYR A 169 -22.54 23.97 -31.24
C TYR A 169 -22.94 23.04 -30.10
N PHE A 170 -23.66 23.64 -29.17
CA PHE A 170 -24.33 22.95 -28.09
C PHE A 170 -25.84 23.11 -28.25
N TYR A 171 -26.55 21.98 -28.40
CA TYR A 171 -28.00 21.93 -28.64
C TYR A 171 -28.74 21.44 -27.39
N VAL A 172 -29.84 22.13 -27.07
CA VAL A 172 -30.80 21.72 -26.04
C VAL A 172 -32.17 21.61 -26.68
N ILE A 173 -32.58 20.37 -26.98
CA ILE A 173 -33.83 20.10 -27.67
C ILE A 173 -34.92 19.79 -26.64
N GLY A 174 -36.08 20.43 -26.83
CA GLY A 174 -37.28 20.14 -26.05
C GLY A 174 -37.88 18.80 -26.47
N ARG A 175 -38.13 17.91 -25.50
CA ARG A 175 -39.03 16.77 -25.72
C ARG A 175 -40.46 17.30 -25.62
N GLY A 176 -41.16 17.29 -26.76
CA GLY A 176 -42.60 17.56 -26.85
C GLY A 176 -43.42 16.43 -26.24
#